data_AF-A0A086WA69-F1
#
_entry.id   AF-A0A086WA69-F1
#
_cell.length_a   1.000
_cell.length_b   1.000
_cell.length_c   1.000
_cell.angle_alpha   90.00
_cell.angle_beta   90.00
_cell.angle_gamma   90.00
#
_symmetry.space_group_name_H-M   'P 1'
#
loop_
_entity.id
_entity.type
_entity.pdbx_description
1 polymer ?
#
loop_
_entity_poly.entity_id
_entity_poly.type
_entity_poly.pdbx_seq_one_letter_code
_entity_poly.pdbx_strand_id
1 'polypeptide(L)'
;MRSLIPVLCLSLCLQACGGNTSFALFFEWGSCDFDRVRWAQADRIGRGCMMSSFLDKYHPVGMSVVEIRLLLGEPSSYADFEDPAYLVGQSSSNGSPAREQLLVFRIDRITGRCVEVVLRPAY
;
A
#
# COMPACT_ATOMS: atom_id res chain seq x y z
N MET A 1 -37.34 -48.48 8.57
CA MET A 1 -37.54 -47.01 8.61
C MET A 1 -36.18 -46.36 8.40
N ARG A 2 -35.97 -45.76 7.23
CA ARG A 2 -34.77 -45.01 6.86
C ARG A 2 -34.94 -43.59 7.38
N SER A 3 -34.09 -43.11 8.28
CA SER A 3 -33.74 -41.68 8.32
C SER A 3 -32.65 -41.35 9.33
N LEU A 4 -31.90 -40.31 8.97
CA LEU A 4 -31.07 -39.40 9.76
C LEU A 4 -29.62 -39.80 10.03
N ILE A 5 -28.77 -38.75 9.94
CA ILE A 5 -27.34 -38.63 10.30
C ILE A 5 -26.41 -38.54 9.07
N PRO A 6 -25.71 -37.41 8.84
CA PRO A 6 -26.30 -36.10 8.57
C PRO A 6 -25.58 -35.35 7.43
N VAL A 7 -26.27 -34.30 6.98
CA VAL A 7 -25.79 -33.19 6.16
C VAL A 7 -24.63 -32.46 6.86
N LEU A 8 -23.40 -32.95 6.69
CA LEU A 8 -22.22 -32.38 7.38
C LEU A 8 -20.99 -32.21 6.46
N CYS A 9 -21.19 -32.19 5.14
CA CYS A 9 -20.09 -32.02 4.16
C CYS A 9 -20.21 -30.77 3.26
N LEU A 10 -21.10 -29.81 3.56
CA LEU A 10 -21.43 -28.71 2.64
C LEU A 10 -21.15 -27.29 3.16
N SER A 11 -20.34 -27.13 4.21
CA SER A 11 -20.01 -25.80 4.77
C SER A 11 -18.57 -25.32 4.55
N LEU A 12 -17.75 -26.03 3.76
CA LEU A 12 -16.31 -25.74 3.65
C LEU A 12 -15.87 -24.89 2.44
N CYS A 13 -16.79 -24.21 1.75
CA CYS A 13 -16.45 -23.42 0.54
C CYS A 13 -16.64 -21.89 0.69
N LEU A 14 -16.78 -21.34 1.90
CA LEU A 14 -17.00 -19.89 2.09
C LEU A 14 -15.78 -19.09 2.58
N GLN A 15 -14.58 -19.67 2.55
CA GLN A 15 -13.34 -18.92 2.85
C GLN A 15 -12.32 -19.08 1.73
N ALA A 16 -12.67 -18.60 0.54
CA ALA A 16 -11.70 -18.04 -0.39
C ALA A 16 -11.98 -16.52 -0.41
N CYS A 17 -11.66 -15.85 0.69
CA CYS A 17 -10.46 -15.02 0.80
C CYS A 17 -10.44 -13.94 -0.28
N GLY A 18 -10.96 -12.75 0.08
CA GLY A 18 -10.74 -11.49 -0.63
C GLY A 18 -9.27 -11.07 -0.56
N GLY A 19 -8.40 -11.82 -1.23
CA GLY A 19 -6.98 -11.57 -1.32
C GLY A 19 -6.64 -10.72 -2.54
N ASN A 20 -5.98 -9.59 -2.27
CA ASN A 20 -4.91 -9.01 -3.10
C ASN A 20 -5.29 -8.17 -4.33
N THR A 21 -6.40 -7.43 -4.33
CA THR A 21 -6.64 -6.42 -5.37
C THR A 21 -5.71 -5.20 -5.26
N SER A 22 -5.18 -4.89 -4.08
CA SER A 22 -4.27 -3.74 -3.90
C SER A 22 -2.88 -4.02 -4.50
N PHE A 23 -2.36 -5.25 -4.38
CA PHE A 23 -0.99 -5.59 -4.80
C PHE A 23 -0.81 -5.51 -6.32
N ALA A 24 -1.81 -5.95 -7.09
CA ALA A 24 -1.77 -5.92 -8.56
C ALA A 24 -1.74 -4.49 -9.14
N LEU A 25 -2.35 -3.52 -8.47
CA LEU A 25 -2.35 -2.12 -8.91
C LEU A 25 -1.00 -1.44 -8.71
N PHE A 26 -0.19 -1.84 -7.72
CA PHE A 26 1.13 -1.25 -7.50
C PHE A 26 2.17 -1.63 -8.57
N PHE A 27 2.03 -2.78 -9.22
CA PHE A 27 2.97 -3.21 -10.26
C PHE A 27 2.95 -2.31 -11.51
N GLU A 28 1.86 -1.60 -11.77
CA GLU A 28 1.82 -0.57 -12.83
C GLU A 28 2.52 0.74 -12.43
N TRP A 29 2.85 0.91 -11.13
CA TRP A 29 3.45 2.11 -10.59
C TRP A 29 4.96 1.93 -10.36
N GLY A 30 5.74 2.43 -11.31
CA GLY A 30 7.17 2.65 -11.14
C GLY A 30 8.08 1.57 -11.74
N SER A 31 9.26 2.01 -12.16
CA SER A 31 10.27 1.21 -12.85
C SER A 31 11.68 1.47 -12.31
N CYS A 32 11.78 2.22 -11.21
CA CYS A 32 13.04 2.60 -10.59
C CYS A 32 13.29 1.77 -9.34
N ASP A 33 14.55 1.39 -9.11
CA ASP A 33 14.96 0.83 -7.83
C ASP A 33 14.85 1.85 -6.70
N PHE A 34 14.34 1.41 -5.55
CA PHE A 34 14.27 2.26 -4.38
C PHE A 34 15.66 2.55 -3.80
N ASP A 35 15.94 3.85 -3.66
CA ASP A 35 17.07 4.37 -2.92
C ASP A 35 16.61 5.48 -1.97
N ARG A 36 17.09 5.43 -0.72
CA ARG A 36 16.64 6.35 0.34
C ARG A 36 17.03 7.79 0.05
N VAL A 37 18.24 8.02 -0.46
CA VAL A 37 18.75 9.38 -0.73
C VAL A 37 17.99 9.99 -1.90
N ARG A 38 17.80 9.21 -2.97
CA ARG A 38 17.00 9.61 -4.14
C ARG A 38 15.55 9.85 -3.76
N TRP A 39 14.96 9.01 -2.92
CA TRP A 39 13.58 9.21 -2.43
C TRP A 39 13.41 10.55 -1.72
N ALA A 40 14.36 10.89 -0.83
CA ALA A 40 14.31 12.13 -0.05
C ALA A 40 14.42 13.39 -0.93
N GLN A 41 15.14 13.30 -2.05
CA GLN A 41 15.33 14.40 -3.01
C GLN A 41 14.32 14.40 -4.16
N ALA A 42 13.60 13.30 -4.33
CA ALA A 42 12.66 13.13 -5.43
C ALA A 42 11.41 13.99 -5.23
N ASP A 43 10.91 14.51 -6.35
CA ASP A 43 9.55 15.00 -6.43
C ASP A 43 8.55 13.82 -6.42
N ARG A 44 7.26 14.14 -6.55
CA ARG A 44 6.20 13.12 -6.57
C ARG A 44 6.39 12.07 -7.67
N ILE A 45 6.90 12.45 -8.86
CA ILE A 45 7.11 11.52 -9.98
C ILE A 45 8.27 10.58 -9.68
N GLY A 46 9.39 11.11 -9.19
CA GLY A 46 10.53 10.31 -8.76
C GLY A 46 10.14 9.32 -7.65
N ARG A 47 9.36 9.77 -6.66
CA ARG A 47 8.83 8.89 -5.59
C ARG A 47 7.90 7.81 -6.15
N GLY A 48 6.98 8.16 -7.04
CA GLY A 48 6.11 7.19 -7.70
C GLY A 48 6.89 6.17 -8.53
N CYS A 49 8.01 6.57 -9.14
CA CYS A 49 8.87 5.63 -9.88
C CYS A 49 9.51 4.56 -8.98
N MET A 50 9.84 4.91 -7.73
CA MET A 50 10.51 4.03 -6.76
C MET A 50 9.56 3.26 -5.84
N MET A 51 8.29 3.67 -5.78
CA MET A 51 7.31 3.16 -4.82
C MET A 51 7.15 1.63 -4.87
N SER A 52 6.98 1.03 -6.05
CA SER A 52 6.80 -0.42 -6.16
C SER A 52 8.01 -1.18 -5.64
N SER A 53 9.23 -0.77 -6.02
CA SER A 53 10.48 -1.37 -5.51
C SER A 53 10.62 -1.22 -3.98
N PHE A 54 10.17 -0.10 -3.41
CA PHE A 54 10.13 0.07 -1.95
C PHE A 54 9.20 -0.95 -1.27
N LEU A 55 7.97 -1.06 -1.78
CA LEU A 55 6.94 -1.94 -1.19
C LEU A 55 7.35 -3.41 -1.27
N ASP A 56 7.94 -3.82 -2.38
CA ASP A 56 8.48 -5.17 -2.58
C ASP A 56 9.69 -5.46 -1.67
N LYS A 57 10.60 -4.50 -1.51
CA LYS A 57 11.80 -4.71 -0.70
C LYS A 57 11.52 -4.75 0.80
N TYR A 58 10.64 -3.88 1.29
CA TYR A 58 10.51 -3.63 2.73
C TYR A 58 9.24 -4.21 3.37
N HIS A 59 8.18 -4.51 2.62
CA HIS A 59 6.92 -5.04 3.16
C HIS A 59 6.43 -4.28 4.42
N PRO A 60 5.94 -3.04 4.29
CA PRO A 60 5.81 -2.12 5.43
C PRO A 60 4.78 -2.52 6.51
N VAL A 61 3.94 -3.52 6.25
CA VAL A 61 2.99 -4.04 7.24
C VAL A 61 3.76 -4.59 8.45
N GLY A 62 3.40 -4.12 9.64
CA GLY A 62 4.08 -4.41 10.91
C GLY A 62 5.14 -3.37 11.29
N MET A 63 5.56 -2.48 10.39
CA MET A 63 6.50 -1.41 10.72
C MET A 63 5.84 -0.34 11.59
N SER A 64 6.60 0.21 12.52
CA SER A 64 6.21 1.41 13.25
C SER A 64 6.30 2.65 12.36
N VAL A 65 5.60 3.72 12.76
CA VAL A 65 5.71 5.04 12.11
C VAL A 65 7.16 5.52 12.08
N VAL A 66 7.94 5.26 13.13
CA VAL A 66 9.35 5.66 13.21
C VAL A 66 10.18 4.92 12.15
N GLU A 67 9.98 3.61 11.99
CA GLU A 67 10.67 2.82 10.96
C GLU A 67 10.32 3.30 9.54
N ILE A 68 9.05 3.61 9.29
CA ILE A 68 8.60 4.19 8.02
C ILE A 68 9.29 5.53 7.75
N ARG A 69 9.33 6.43 8.74
CA ARG A 69 10.00 7.74 8.61
C ARG A 69 11.51 7.62 8.45
N LEU A 70 12.15 6.64 9.10
CA LEU A 70 13.58 6.38 8.89
C LEU A 70 13.88 5.95 7.45
N LEU A 71 12.93 5.28 6.78
CA LEU A 71 13.06 4.83 5.40
C LEU A 71 12.71 5.91 4.39
N LEU A 72 11.63 6.65 4.61
CA LEU A 72 11.01 7.54 3.62
C LEU A 72 11.14 9.03 3.94
N GLY A 73 11.68 9.38 5.10
CA GLY A 73 11.67 10.74 5.62
C GLY A 73 10.29 11.17 6.13
N GLU A 74 10.12 12.47 6.34
CA GLU A 74 8.86 13.03 6.80
C GLU A 74 7.74 12.87 5.76
N PRO A 75 6.50 12.58 6.20
CA PRO A 75 5.36 12.48 5.30
C PRO A 75 5.09 13.78 4.55
N SER A 76 4.54 13.68 3.34
CA SER A 76 4.07 14.86 2.58
C SER A 76 2.79 15.44 3.17
N SER A 77 1.97 14.57 3.77
CA SER A 77 0.73 14.93 4.47
C SER A 77 0.37 13.81 5.43
N TYR A 78 -0.78 13.96 6.07
CA TYR A 78 -1.40 12.92 6.87
C TYR A 78 -2.82 12.67 6.37
N ALA A 79 -3.19 11.40 6.26
CA ALA A 79 -4.55 10.96 5.92
C ALA A 79 -5.27 10.44 7.17
N ASP A 80 -6.58 10.23 7.08
CA ASP A 80 -7.42 9.47 8.03
C ASP A 80 -6.88 9.44 9.49
N PHE A 81 -7.05 10.54 10.21
CA PHE A 81 -6.66 10.66 11.62
C PHE A 81 -5.15 10.53 11.90
N GLU A 82 -4.28 11.07 11.05
CA GLU A 82 -2.81 11.14 11.21
C GLU A 82 -2.01 9.94 10.67
N ASP A 83 -2.59 9.16 9.76
CA ASP A 83 -1.84 8.14 9.02
C ASP A 83 -0.81 8.83 8.10
N PRO A 84 0.50 8.50 8.18
CA PRO A 84 1.51 9.15 7.36
C PRO A 84 1.27 8.85 5.88
N ALA A 85 1.27 9.92 5.08
CA ALA A 85 0.96 9.87 3.66
C ALA A 85 2.05 10.55 2.83
N TYR A 86 2.50 9.89 1.77
CA TYR A 86 3.54 10.39 0.87
C TYR A 86 2.95 10.66 -0.50
N LEU A 87 3.17 11.87 -1.03
CA LEU A 87 2.70 12.21 -2.36
C LEU A 87 3.58 11.52 -3.41
N VAL A 88 2.94 10.69 -4.22
CA VAL A 88 3.52 9.93 -5.32
C VAL A 88 2.76 10.23 -6.60
N GLY A 89 3.44 10.18 -7.74
CA GLY A 89 2.83 10.46 -9.03
C GLY A 89 3.39 9.59 -10.13
N GLN A 90 2.57 9.38 -11.15
CA GLN A 90 2.95 8.71 -12.38
C GLN A 90 3.10 9.73 -13.49
N SER A 91 4.21 9.65 -14.25
CA SER A 91 4.36 10.48 -15.45
C SER A 91 3.27 10.12 -16.45
N SER A 92 2.73 11.13 -17.15
CA SER A 92 1.88 10.86 -18.30
C SER A 92 2.67 10.07 -19.34
N SER A 93 2.07 9.00 -19.86
CA SER A 93 2.57 8.32 -21.04
C SER A 93 1.43 8.12 -22.02
N ASN A 94 1.68 8.35 -23.31
CA ASN A 94 0.71 8.09 -24.39
C ASN A 94 -0.67 8.75 -24.19
N GLY A 95 -0.71 10.02 -23.77
CA GLY A 95 -1.97 10.79 -23.64
C GLY A 95 -2.80 10.47 -22.38
N SER A 96 -2.33 9.60 -21.49
CA SER A 96 -2.95 9.41 -20.18
C SER A 96 -2.59 10.57 -19.24
N PRO A 97 -3.55 11.11 -18.47
CA PRO A 97 -3.27 12.20 -17.55
C PRO A 97 -2.30 11.72 -16.46
N ALA A 98 -1.36 12.59 -16.07
CA ALA A 98 -0.53 12.34 -14.90
C ALA A 98 -1.43 12.09 -13.69
N ARG A 99 -1.18 11.00 -12.97
CA ARG A 99 -1.96 10.62 -11.80
C ARG A 99 -1.14 10.91 -10.56
N GLU A 100 -1.73 11.67 -9.64
CA GLU A 100 -1.15 11.97 -8.33
C GLU A 100 -1.97 11.28 -7.25
N GLN A 101 -1.28 10.61 -6.34
CA GLN A 101 -1.89 9.82 -5.28
C GLN A 101 -1.09 9.95 -4.00
N LEU A 102 -1.76 9.72 -2.88
CA LEU A 102 -1.15 9.55 -1.58
C LEU A 102 -0.89 8.06 -1.35
N LEU A 103 0.37 7.72 -1.12
CA LEU A 103 0.77 6.44 -0.53
C LEU A 103 0.58 6.54 0.98
N VAL A 104 -0.51 5.97 1.48
CA VAL A 104 -0.93 6.05 2.88
C VAL A 104 -0.56 4.77 3.60
N PHE A 105 0.11 4.91 4.74
CA PHE A 105 0.41 3.82 5.65
C PHE A 105 -0.59 3.87 6.81
N ARG A 106 -1.57 2.98 6.81
CA ARG A 106 -2.60 2.94 7.84
C ARG A 106 -2.04 2.39 9.13
N ILE A 107 -2.16 3.15 10.22
CA ILE A 107 -1.56 2.80 11.51
C ILE A 107 -2.64 2.33 12.47
N ASP A 108 -2.46 1.13 13.02
CA ASP A 108 -3.21 0.69 14.18
C ASP A 108 -2.81 1.53 15.40
N ARG A 109 -3.80 2.19 16.00
CA ARG A 109 -3.58 3.18 17.07
C ARG A 109 -3.26 2.57 18.43
N ILE A 110 -3.55 1.29 18.61
CA ILE A 110 -3.25 0.57 19.85
C ILE A 110 -1.79 0.14 19.82
N THR A 111 -1.33 -0.38 18.68
CA THR A 111 0.02 -0.96 18.54
C THR A 111 1.05 0.00 17.96
N GLY A 112 0.60 1.08 17.31
CA GLY A 112 1.46 2.02 16.58
C GLY A 112 2.10 1.42 15.32
N ARG A 113 1.55 0.30 14.81
CA ARG A 113 2.10 -0.45 13.67
C ARG A 113 1.26 -0.25 12.42
N CYS A 114 1.92 -0.24 11.27
CA CYS A 114 1.27 -0.24 9.98
C CYS A 114 0.52 -1.55 9.77
N VAL A 115 -0.77 -1.48 9.46
CA VAL A 115 -1.61 -2.65 9.16
C VAL A 115 -1.89 -2.81 7.68
N GLU A 116 -1.78 -1.72 6.93
CA GLU A 116 -2.11 -1.69 5.51
C GLU A 116 -1.40 -0.53 4.82
N VAL A 117 -1.05 -0.72 3.55
CA VAL A 117 -0.58 0.35 2.67
C VAL A 117 -1.56 0.49 1.52
N VAL A 118 -2.06 1.71 1.29
CA VAL A 118 -3.08 1.99 0.27
C VAL A 118 -2.75 3.23 -0.54
N LEU A 119 -3.22 3.26 -1.79
CA LEU A 119 -3.21 4.47 -2.61
C LEU A 119 -4.55 5.18 -2.51
N ARG A 120 -4.50 6.50 -2.33
CA ARG A 120 -5.67 7.38 -2.30
C ARG A 120 -5.49 8.54 -3.27
N PRO A 121 -6.56 9.13 -3.82
CA PRO A 121 -6.46 10.38 -4.57
C PRO A 121 -5.81 11.49 -3.74
N ALA A 122 -4.92 12.28 -4.35
CA ALA A 122 -4.51 13.56 -3.78
C ALA A 122 -5.61 14.58 -4.09
N TYR A 123 -6.17 15.22 -3.06
CA TYR A 123 -7.21 16.25 -3.18
C TYR A 123 -6.62 17.64 -3.21
#